data_AF-A0A6G3S1T4-F1
#
_entry.id   AF-A0A6G3S1T4-F1
#
_cell.length_a   1.000
_cell.length_b   1.000
_cell.length_c   1.000
_cell.angle_alpha   90.00
_cell.angle_beta   90.00
_cell.angle_gamma   90.00
#
_symmetry.space_group_name_H-M   'P 1'
#
loop_
_entity.id
_entity.type
_entity.pdbx_description
1 polymer ?
#
loop_
_entity_poly.entity_id
_entity_poly.type
_entity_poly.pdbx_seq_one_letter_code
_entity_poly.pdbx_strand_id
1 'polypeptide(L)'
;ASRAAAEETALLLREVPRMPAAASATRNYLHGEMESAGNTLHVVLGDGREIDLAHSLSGAGHLTLLVTTEDVAPGPDLAVVRIPGTAPAARVVLETVVAQELVRVLSAERDVPIESFVFANDDTKEGGVDPGDFAIGSPELTHA
;
A
#
# COMPACT_ATOMS: atom_id res chain seq x y z
N ALA A 1 12.41 11.06 -2.41
CA ALA A 1 11.11 11.67 -2.10
C ALA A 1 10.06 10.58 -1.96
N SER A 2 9.85 9.77 -3.01
CA SER A 2 8.82 8.72 -3.07
C SER A 2 8.93 7.59 -2.04
N ARG A 3 10.05 7.48 -1.32
CA ARG A 3 10.17 6.55 -0.18
C ARG A 3 9.09 6.77 0.88
N ALA A 4 8.79 8.02 1.22
CA ALA A 4 7.76 8.34 2.21
C ALA A 4 6.38 7.89 1.71
N ALA A 5 6.07 8.12 0.42
CA ALA A 5 4.84 7.63 -0.20
C ALA A 5 4.78 6.10 -0.24
N ALA A 6 5.90 5.40 -0.45
CA ALA A 6 5.95 3.94 -0.41
C ALA A 6 5.68 3.40 1.01
N GLU A 7 6.30 4.01 2.03
CA GLU A 7 6.07 3.68 3.45
C GLU A 7 4.60 3.91 3.84
N GLU A 8 4.01 5.02 3.41
CA GLU A 8 2.59 5.33 3.57
C GLU A 8 1.69 4.33 2.83
N THR A 9 2.02 3.97 1.59
CA THR A 9 1.27 2.96 0.82
C THR A 9 1.23 1.62 1.56
N ALA A 10 2.38 1.17 2.08
CA ALA A 10 2.46 -0.07 2.85
C ALA A 10 1.68 0.03 4.18
N LEU A 11 1.65 1.20 4.82
CA LEU A 11 0.82 1.44 6.00
C LEU A 11 -0.67 1.31 5.66
N LEU A 12 -1.14 2.06 4.66
CA LEU A 12 -2.55 2.06 4.25
C LEU A 12 -3.03 0.68 3.81
N LEU A 13 -2.21 -0.09 3.09
CA LEU A 13 -2.54 -1.48 2.70
C LEU A 13 -2.73 -2.39 3.92
N ARG A 14 -1.96 -2.19 4.99
CA ARG A 14 -2.11 -2.95 6.24
C ARG A 14 -3.31 -2.51 7.06
N GLU A 15 -3.61 -1.22 7.09
CA GLU A 15 -4.69 -0.68 7.91
C GLU A 15 -6.07 -0.88 7.29
N VAL A 16 -6.20 -0.66 5.98
CA VAL A 16 -7.51 -0.55 5.32
C VAL A 16 -7.96 -1.91 4.76
N PRO A 17 -7.36 -2.48 3.70
CA PRO A 17 -7.75 -3.80 3.19
C PRO A 17 -7.13 -4.97 3.98
N ARG A 18 -6.39 -4.70 5.07
CA ARG A 18 -5.75 -5.69 5.96
C ARG A 18 -4.79 -6.64 5.21
N MET A 19 -4.05 -6.11 4.26
CA MET A 19 -3.10 -6.87 3.45
C MET A 19 -1.68 -6.76 4.02
N PRO A 20 -0.93 -7.87 4.12
CA PRO A 20 0.49 -7.80 4.40
C PRO A 20 1.18 -6.95 3.33
N ALA A 21 1.90 -5.92 3.77
CA ALA A 21 2.64 -5.03 2.88
C ALA A 21 3.93 -4.56 3.56
N ALA A 22 4.95 -4.33 2.75
CA ALA A 22 6.22 -3.76 3.17
C ALA A 22 6.65 -2.70 2.14
N ALA A 23 7.38 -1.70 2.62
CA ALA A 23 7.97 -0.68 1.77
C ALA A 23 9.49 -0.83 1.77
N SER A 24 10.10 -0.58 0.62
CA SER A 24 11.55 -0.62 0.48
C SER A 24 12.01 0.49 -0.45
N ALA A 25 13.19 1.04 -0.17
CA ALA A 25 13.86 1.89 -1.13
C ALA A 25 14.33 1.00 -2.29
N THR A 26 14.21 1.48 -3.54
CA THR A 26 14.52 0.70 -4.75
C THR A 26 15.84 -0.06 -4.68
N ARG A 27 16.91 0.57 -4.18
CA ARG A 27 18.23 -0.08 -4.06
C ARG A 27 18.25 -1.23 -3.05
N ASN A 28 17.52 -1.11 -1.95
CA ASN A 28 17.43 -2.18 -0.96
C ASN A 28 16.57 -3.32 -1.51
N TYR A 29 15.48 -2.98 -2.19
CA TYR A 29 14.61 -3.96 -2.83
C TYR A 29 15.37 -4.85 -3.82
N LEU A 30 16.20 -4.22 -4.66
CA LEU A 30 17.08 -4.91 -5.61
C LEU A 30 18.18 -5.76 -4.95
N HIS A 31 18.41 -5.61 -3.64
CA HIS A 31 19.45 -6.33 -2.90
C HIS A 31 18.86 -7.50 -2.08
N GLY A 32 18.17 -8.41 -2.78
CA GLY A 32 17.70 -9.69 -2.23
C GLY A 32 16.22 -9.74 -1.89
N GLU A 33 15.57 -8.62 -1.56
CA GLU A 33 14.12 -8.61 -1.29
C GLU A 33 13.32 -9.00 -2.55
N MET A 34 13.77 -8.55 -3.72
CA MET A 34 13.17 -8.89 -5.01
C MET A 34 13.16 -10.39 -5.29
N GLU A 35 14.20 -11.13 -4.88
CA GLU A 35 14.29 -12.58 -5.08
C GLU A 35 13.18 -13.35 -4.35
N SER A 36 12.57 -12.74 -3.33
CA SER A 36 11.47 -13.31 -2.54
C SER A 36 10.11 -12.69 -2.88
N ALA A 37 9.97 -12.03 -4.03
CA ALA A 37 8.75 -11.32 -4.44
C ALA A 37 7.49 -12.20 -4.43
N GLY A 38 7.60 -13.48 -4.80
CA GLY A 38 6.48 -14.43 -4.77
C GLY A 38 5.26 -13.99 -5.59
N ASN A 39 4.06 -14.49 -5.27
CA ASN A 39 2.83 -14.06 -5.93
C ASN A 39 2.24 -12.82 -5.23
N THR A 40 2.89 -11.67 -5.41
CA THR A 40 2.48 -10.40 -4.77
C THR A 40 2.23 -9.30 -5.81
N LEU A 41 1.55 -8.23 -5.37
CA LEU A 41 1.42 -6.98 -6.12
C LEU A 41 2.60 -6.06 -5.78
N HIS A 42 3.25 -5.51 -6.80
CA HIS A 42 4.28 -4.48 -6.64
C HIS A 42 3.74 -3.10 -6.99
N VAL A 43 3.80 -2.17 -6.04
CA VAL A 43 3.54 -0.75 -6.29
C VAL A 43 4.88 -0.03 -6.39
N VAL A 44 5.23 0.43 -7.58
CA VAL A 44 6.52 1.06 -7.90
C VAL A 44 6.31 2.55 -8.13
N LEU A 45 6.98 3.38 -7.34
CA LEU A 45 6.87 4.84 -7.39
C LEU A 45 8.18 5.44 -7.90
N GLY A 46 8.18 6.05 -9.08
CA GLY A 46 9.41 6.65 -9.60
C GLY A 46 9.44 6.83 -11.11
N ASP A 47 10.60 7.23 -11.57
CA ASP A 47 10.95 7.51 -12.97
C ASP A 47 12.26 6.77 -13.29
N GLY A 48 12.74 6.80 -14.54
CA GLY A 48 14.00 6.17 -14.93
C GLY A 48 14.14 4.73 -14.44
N ARG A 49 15.01 4.47 -13.45
CA ARG A 49 15.30 3.11 -12.95
C ARG A 49 14.05 2.39 -12.41
N GLU A 50 13.11 3.13 -11.84
CA GLU A 50 11.90 2.53 -11.26
C GLU A 50 10.99 2.01 -12.38
N ILE A 51 11.05 2.60 -13.57
CA ILE A 51 10.36 2.10 -14.77
C ILE A 51 10.99 0.77 -15.22
N ASP A 52 12.33 0.70 -15.25
CA ASP A 52 13.04 -0.55 -15.57
C ASP A 52 12.72 -1.67 -14.58
N LEU A 53 12.61 -1.34 -13.29
CA LEU A 53 12.18 -2.28 -12.25
C LEU A 53 10.75 -2.76 -12.51
N ALA A 54 9.82 -1.85 -12.80
CA ALA A 54 8.42 -2.22 -13.07
C ALA A 54 8.29 -3.13 -14.30
N HIS A 55 9.06 -2.86 -15.35
CA HIS A 55 9.14 -3.75 -16.51
C HIS A 55 9.74 -5.12 -16.18
N SER A 56 10.77 -5.16 -15.34
CA SER A 56 11.39 -6.42 -14.91
C SER A 56 10.41 -7.29 -14.12
N LEU A 57 9.69 -6.69 -13.16
CA LEU A 57 8.69 -7.38 -12.32
C LEU A 57 7.52 -7.91 -13.15
N SER A 58 6.92 -7.05 -13.99
CA SER A 58 5.82 -7.45 -14.87
C SER A 58 6.25 -8.46 -15.92
N GLY A 59 7.46 -8.33 -16.48
CA GLY A 59 8.03 -9.31 -17.41
C GLY A 59 8.30 -10.68 -16.77
N ALA A 60 8.49 -10.72 -15.45
CA ALA A 60 8.59 -11.95 -14.66
C ALA A 60 7.21 -12.50 -14.23
N GLY A 61 6.11 -11.84 -14.61
CA GLY A 61 4.74 -12.28 -14.34
C GLY A 61 4.15 -11.78 -13.02
N HIS A 62 4.78 -10.79 -12.37
CA HIS A 62 4.23 -10.17 -11.17
C HIS A 62 3.29 -9.02 -11.53
N LEU A 63 2.12 -8.97 -10.88
CA LEU A 63 1.23 -7.82 -10.98
C LEU A 63 1.97 -6.57 -10.51
N THR A 64 2.06 -5.57 -11.38
CA THR A 64 2.84 -4.37 -11.13
C THR A 64 2.01 -3.12 -11.44
N LEU A 65 1.95 -2.19 -10.49
CA LEU A 65 1.42 -0.85 -10.65
C LEU A 65 2.57 0.15 -10.60
N LEU A 66 2.84 0.81 -11.72
CA LEU A 66 3.83 1.89 -11.81
C LEU A 66 3.15 3.25 -11.67
N VAL A 67 3.62 4.08 -10.74
CA VAL A 67 3.26 5.49 -10.62
C VAL A 67 4.46 6.34 -11.02
N THR A 68 4.33 7.07 -12.13
CA THR A 68 5.45 7.76 -12.78
C THR A 68 5.03 9.10 -13.39
N THR A 69 5.99 9.99 -13.64
CA THR A 69 5.76 11.22 -14.41
C THR A 69 5.98 11.02 -15.91
N GLU A 70 6.66 9.93 -16.27
CA GLU A 70 7.04 9.61 -17.64
C GLU A 70 5.90 8.95 -18.43
N ASP A 71 6.04 8.95 -19.76
CA ASP A 71 5.10 8.29 -20.65
C ASP A 71 5.49 6.83 -20.84
N VAL A 72 4.80 5.93 -20.13
CA VAL A 72 5.08 4.49 -20.16
C VAL A 72 3.82 3.76 -20.60
N ALA A 73 3.97 2.89 -21.60
CA ALA A 73 2.87 2.08 -22.09
C ALA A 73 2.52 0.98 -21.08
N PRO A 74 1.22 0.76 -20.77
CA PRO A 74 0.79 -0.35 -19.94
C PRO A 74 0.95 -1.69 -20.68
N GLY A 75 0.91 -2.79 -19.92
CA GLY A 75 1.01 -4.16 -20.43
C GLY A 75 0.09 -5.11 -19.65
N PRO A 76 0.12 -6.42 -19.96
CA PRO A 76 -0.77 -7.41 -19.33
C PRO A 76 -0.70 -7.42 -17.80
N ASP A 77 0.52 -7.43 -17.24
CA ASP A 77 0.78 -7.41 -15.80
C ASP A 77 1.35 -6.07 -15.32
N LEU A 78 1.27 -5.03 -16.16
CA LEU A 78 1.76 -3.68 -15.86
C LEU A 78 0.66 -2.64 -16.04
N ALA A 79 0.11 -2.16 -14.93
CA ALA A 79 -0.71 -0.97 -14.89
C ALA A 79 0.17 0.28 -14.69
N VAL A 80 -0.18 1.38 -15.36
CA VAL A 80 0.56 2.65 -15.25
C VAL A 80 -0.39 3.77 -14.85
N VAL A 81 -0.04 4.48 -13.78
CA VAL A 81 -0.69 5.73 -13.38
C VAL A 81 0.30 6.87 -13.60
N ARG A 82 0.00 7.69 -14.61
CA ARG A 82 0.81 8.86 -14.91
C ARG A 82 0.37 10.05 -14.06
N ILE A 83 1.30 10.64 -13.32
CA ILE A 83 1.12 11.87 -12.56
C ILE A 83 1.86 13.04 -13.23
N PRO A 84 1.43 14.30 -13.04
CA PRO A 84 2.15 15.45 -13.58
C PRO A 84 3.55 15.57 -12.96
N GLY A 85 4.50 16.09 -13.74
CA GLY A 85 5.83 16.47 -13.23
C GLY A 85 5.71 17.67 -12.27
N THR A 86 6.10 17.49 -11.02
CA THR A 86 5.99 18.52 -9.98
C THR A 86 7.25 18.60 -9.12
N ALA A 87 7.32 19.62 -8.26
CA ALA A 87 8.34 19.68 -7.20
C ALA A 87 8.28 18.42 -6.31
N PRO A 88 9.41 17.98 -5.73
CA PRO A 88 9.48 16.72 -4.98
C PRO A 88 8.46 16.57 -3.84
N ALA A 89 8.15 17.64 -3.11
CA ALA A 89 7.16 17.62 -2.04
C ALA A 89 5.73 17.39 -2.57
N ALA A 90 5.35 18.11 -3.64
CA ALA A 90 4.04 17.93 -4.28
C ALA A 90 3.90 16.54 -4.92
N ARG A 91 5.00 15.99 -5.44
CA ARG A 91 5.02 14.63 -6.02
C ARG A 91 4.61 13.58 -4.98
N VAL A 92 5.16 13.67 -3.77
CA VAL A 92 4.80 12.74 -2.68
C VAL A 92 3.31 12.79 -2.38
N VAL A 93 2.71 13.99 -2.35
CA VAL A 93 1.26 14.15 -2.15
C VAL A 93 0.47 13.42 -3.24
N LEU A 94 0.85 13.59 -4.51
CA LEU A 94 0.18 12.93 -5.63
C LEU A 94 0.34 11.41 -5.58
N GLU A 95 1.53 10.91 -5.26
CA GLU A 95 1.78 9.48 -5.06
C GLU A 95 0.93 8.91 -3.92
N THR A 96 0.80 9.63 -2.80
CA THR A 96 -0.07 9.24 -1.68
C THR A 96 -1.55 9.22 -2.07
N VAL A 97 -2.02 10.17 -2.88
CA VAL A 97 -3.41 10.15 -3.38
C VAL A 97 -3.68 8.89 -4.21
N VAL A 98 -2.73 8.48 -5.07
CA VAL A 98 -2.85 7.22 -5.81
C VAL A 98 -2.92 6.02 -4.87
N ALA A 99 -2.10 6.01 -3.81
CA ALA A 99 -2.15 4.96 -2.79
C ALA A 99 -3.49 4.90 -2.05
N GLN A 100 -4.05 6.05 -1.67
CA GLN A 100 -5.36 6.15 -1.03
C GLN A 100 -6.49 5.61 -1.93
N GLU A 101 -6.45 5.92 -3.22
CA GLU A 101 -7.43 5.40 -4.18
C GLU A 101 -7.28 3.89 -4.38
N LEU A 102 -6.04 3.39 -4.47
CA LEU A 102 -5.76 1.95 -4.56
C LEU A 102 -6.34 1.20 -3.36
N VAL A 103 -6.08 1.65 -2.13
CA VAL A 103 -6.59 0.97 -0.94
C VAL A 103 -8.11 1.06 -0.84
N ARG A 104 -8.73 2.17 -1.28
CA ARG A 104 -10.19 2.31 -1.35
C ARG A 104 -10.81 1.24 -2.25
N VAL A 105 -10.24 1.05 -3.44
CA VAL A 105 -10.71 0.03 -4.40
C VAL A 105 -10.49 -1.38 -3.86
N LEU A 106 -9.31 -1.67 -3.30
CA LEU A 106 -9.02 -2.98 -2.71
C LEU A 106 -9.90 -3.29 -1.49
N SER A 107 -10.23 -2.29 -0.67
CA SER A 107 -11.12 -2.45 0.48
C SER A 107 -12.52 -2.82 0.04
N ALA A 108 -13.04 -2.16 -1.00
CA ALA A 108 -14.34 -2.46 -1.58
C ALA A 108 -14.38 -3.88 -2.17
N GLU A 109 -13.33 -4.31 -2.86
CA GLU A 109 -13.22 -5.67 -3.41
C GLU A 109 -13.17 -6.75 -2.31
N ARG A 110 -12.61 -6.41 -1.14
CA ARG A 110 -12.51 -7.34 0.01
C ARG A 110 -13.66 -7.24 1.00
N ASP A 111 -14.64 -6.38 0.75
CA ASP A 111 -15.77 -6.09 1.65
C ASP A 111 -15.29 -5.71 3.08
N VAL A 112 -14.21 -4.94 3.16
CA VAL A 112 -13.71 -4.39 4.43
C VAL A 112 -14.18 -2.95 4.57
N PRO A 113 -14.99 -2.60 5.59
CA PRO A 113 -15.40 -1.21 5.81
C PRO A 113 -14.19 -0.34 6.16
N ILE A 114 -13.98 0.71 5.37
CA ILE A 114 -13.04 1.78 5.70
C ILE A 114 -13.53 2.39 7.03
N GLU A 115 -12.62 2.61 7.99
CA GLU A 115 -12.89 3.04 9.39
C GLU A 115 -13.23 1.93 10.40
N SER A 116 -13.32 0.66 10.00
CA SER A 116 -13.46 -0.47 10.94
C SER A 116 -12.09 -0.99 11.43
N PHE A 117 -11.47 -0.27 12.35
CA PHE A 117 -10.20 -0.72 12.96
C PHE A 117 -10.43 -1.91 13.89
N VAL A 118 -9.56 -2.94 13.77
CA VAL A 118 -9.61 -4.15 14.63
C VAL A 118 -9.12 -3.86 16.04
N PHE A 119 -8.19 -2.92 16.16
CA PHE A 119 -7.58 -2.51 17.43
C PHE A 119 -7.88 -1.04 17.67
N ALA A 120 -8.43 -0.73 18.84
CA ALA A 120 -8.62 0.61 19.31
C ALA A 120 -7.36 1.09 20.04
N ASN A 121 -6.73 2.13 19.50
CA ASN A 121 -5.61 2.81 20.14
C ASN A 121 -5.99 4.29 20.27
N ASP A 122 -6.33 4.72 21.48
CA ASP A 122 -6.87 6.06 21.76
C ASP A 122 -5.83 7.19 21.64
N ASP A 123 -4.56 6.85 21.39
CA ASP A 123 -3.42 7.78 21.31
C ASP A 123 -2.98 8.10 19.87
N THR A 124 -3.50 7.37 18.87
CA THR A 124 -3.04 7.43 17.48
C THR A 124 -4.16 7.58 16.45
N LYS A 125 -5.43 7.60 16.90
CA LYS A 125 -6.62 7.76 16.03
C LYS A 125 -7.53 8.86 16.62
N GLU A 126 -7.97 9.80 15.79
CA GLU A 126 -8.95 10.82 16.20
C GLU A 126 -10.33 10.16 16.40
N GLY A 127 -10.96 10.40 17.56
CA GLY A 127 -12.25 9.79 17.93
C GLY A 127 -12.13 8.51 18.76
N GLY A 128 -11.16 8.46 19.69
CA GLY A 128 -10.98 7.38 20.67
C GLY A 128 -12.31 6.80 21.15
N VAL A 129 -12.37 5.48 21.19
CA VAL A 129 -13.57 4.75 21.58
C VAL A 129 -13.80 4.95 23.06
N ASP A 130 -15.04 5.23 23.49
CA ASP A 130 -15.36 5.21 24.91
C ASP A 130 -15.20 3.76 25.40
N PRO A 131 -14.33 3.48 26.39
CA PRO A 131 -14.22 2.15 26.98
C PRO A 131 -15.56 1.59 27.49
N GLY A 132 -16.54 2.46 27.75
CA GLY A 132 -17.92 2.11 28.10
C GLY A 132 -18.77 1.52 26.97
N ASP A 133 -18.38 1.69 25.71
CA ASP A 133 -19.11 1.16 24.54
C ASP A 133 -18.79 -0.32 24.26
N PHE A 134 -17.68 -0.83 24.82
CA PHE A 134 -17.38 -2.25 24.81
C PHE A 134 -17.85 -2.87 26.12
N ALA A 135 -19.07 -3.43 26.12
CA ALA A 135 -19.39 -4.45 27.11
C ALA A 135 -18.42 -5.62 26.91
N ILE A 136 -17.38 -5.71 27.74
CA ILE A 136 -16.48 -6.85 27.79
C ILE A 136 -17.33 -8.06 28.19
N GLY A 137 -17.75 -8.84 27.21
CA GLY A 137 -18.27 -10.17 27.45
C GLY A 137 -17.16 -11.00 28.05
N SER A 138 -17.25 -11.29 29.35
CA SER A 138 -16.38 -12.27 30.00
C SER A 138 -16.43 -13.57 29.19
N PRO A 139 -15.29 -14.20 28.85
CA PRO A 139 -15.33 -15.50 28.23
C PRO A 139 -15.99 -16.46 29.21
N GLU A 140 -17.05 -17.16 28.78
CA GLU A 140 -17.62 -18.25 29.56
C GLU A 140 -16.56 -19.33 29.71
N LEU A 141 -15.99 -19.43 30.92
CA LEU A 141 -15.16 -20.55 31.32
C LEU A 141 -16.07 -21.77 31.45
N THR A 142 -16.25 -22.48 30.33
CA THR A 142 -16.84 -23.82 30.37
C THR A 142 -15.76 -24.79 30.81
N HIS A 143 -15.86 -25.21 32.07
CA HIS A 143 -15.01 -26.23 32.67
C HIS A 143 -15.06 -27.56 31.91
N ALA A 144 -13.89 -28.21 31.81
CA ALA A 144 -13.74 -29.66 31.76
C ALA A 144 -12.76 -30.08 32.85
#